data_AF-A0A6J8BPH4-F1
#
_entry.id   AF-A0A6J8BPH4-F1
#
_cell.length_a   1.000
_cell.length_b   1.000
_cell.length_c   1.000
_cell.angle_alpha   90.00
_cell.angle_beta   90.00
_cell.angle_gamma   90.00
#
_symmetry.space_group_name_H-M   'P 1'
#
loop_
_entity.id
_entity.type
_entity.pdbx_description
1 polymer ?
#
loop_
_entity_poly.entity_id
_entity_poly.type
_entity_poly.pdbx_seq_one_letter_code
_entity_poly.pdbx_strand_id
1 'polypeptide(L)'
;MSCRQLIQRVHLLYSMKYPCHTCICGTINRKFHLAGAFNGSAPVKGRTKTYDEAQQDLQKAEKQIARKKKTKVKVIPIYRNMLVSQIATQTGRTVDNILDALEYANSRQAYRGGKTAIYDVKVIQKTLTFLGYRSRIIANPEMAVAKKEESSKDIEPQPPPDPSVLVRRPPVVTIMGHVDHGKTTLLDALRNTNVVAQEFGGITQHIGAFSVKLPSGNTISFLDTPGHAAFSHMRARGHHSQT
;
A
#
# COMPACT_ATOMS: atom_id res chain seq x y z
N MET A 1 -51.11 -22.57 20.51
CA MET A 1 -50.60 -22.67 21.90
C MET A 1 -49.46 -21.67 22.04
N SER A 2 -49.68 -20.43 22.49
CA SER A 2 -49.93 -19.92 23.86
C SER A 2 -48.67 -19.81 24.74
N CYS A 3 -48.64 -18.75 25.55
CA CYS A 3 -47.73 -18.39 26.67
C CYS A 3 -46.37 -17.81 26.25
N ARG A 4 -46.03 -16.51 26.43
CA ARG A 4 -46.23 -15.64 27.61
C ARG A 4 -46.04 -16.40 28.92
N GLN A 5 -44.78 -16.47 29.38
CA GLN A 5 -44.32 -16.44 30.79
C GLN A 5 -43.03 -17.26 30.96
N LEU A 6 -41.88 -16.58 31.02
CA LEU A 6 -40.86 -16.96 31.99
C LEU A 6 -40.45 -15.69 32.74
N ILE A 7 -41.05 -15.56 33.91
CA ILE A 7 -41.05 -14.44 34.84
C ILE A 7 -39.85 -14.58 35.79
N GLN A 8 -39.16 -13.45 36.00
CA GLN A 8 -38.46 -12.99 37.23
C GLN A 8 -37.25 -13.73 37.83
N ARG A 9 -36.24 -12.87 38.11
CA ARG A 9 -35.43 -12.75 39.33
C ARG A 9 -34.57 -13.95 39.77
N VAL A 10 -33.27 -13.81 39.58
CA VAL A 10 -32.31 -13.93 40.70
C VAL A 10 -31.33 -12.75 40.64
N HIS A 11 -31.32 -12.02 41.75
CA HIS A 11 -30.46 -10.90 42.13
C HIS A 11 -29.25 -11.46 42.91
N LEU A 12 -28.24 -10.63 43.22
CA LEU A 12 -27.01 -10.90 44.01
C LEU A 12 -25.85 -11.56 43.23
N LEU A 13 -24.60 -11.11 43.19
CA LEU A 13 -23.77 -10.13 43.91
C LEU A 13 -22.73 -9.58 42.90
N TYR A 14 -22.30 -8.31 42.92
CA TYR A 14 -21.28 -7.84 43.85
C TYR A 14 -21.27 -6.31 43.90
N SER A 15 -21.48 -5.81 45.11
CA SER A 15 -21.12 -4.49 45.59
C SER A 15 -19.59 -4.41 45.77
N MET A 16 -18.97 -3.25 45.51
CA MET A 16 -17.95 -2.60 46.36
C MET A 16 -17.49 -1.27 45.72
N LYS A 17 -17.90 -0.14 46.32
CA LYS A 17 -17.05 0.83 47.10
C LYS A 17 -16.28 1.83 46.20
N TYR A 18 -16.45 3.16 46.21
CA TYR A 18 -16.90 4.16 47.20
C TYR A 18 -17.40 5.45 46.48
N PRO A 19 -18.33 6.23 47.08
CA PRO A 19 -18.32 7.69 46.93
C PRO A 19 -18.22 8.35 48.32
N CYS A 20 -17.25 9.25 48.50
CA CYS A 20 -17.16 10.08 49.70
C CYS A 20 -17.41 11.56 49.37
N HIS A 21 -18.37 12.12 50.13
CA HIS A 21 -18.49 13.50 50.59
C HIS A 21 -18.51 14.61 49.53
N THR A 22 -19.63 15.31 49.35
CA THR A 22 -20.04 16.33 50.32
C THR A 22 -21.57 16.41 50.46
N CYS A 23 -22.04 16.27 51.69
CA CYS A 23 -23.41 16.58 52.12
C CYS A 23 -23.62 18.09 52.21
N ILE A 24 -24.73 18.60 51.65
CA ILE A 24 -25.56 19.59 52.36
C ILE A 24 -27.01 19.13 52.22
N CYS A 25 -27.54 18.63 53.33
CA CYS A 25 -28.95 18.33 53.56
C CYS A 25 -29.70 19.66 53.77
N GLY A 26 -30.88 19.78 53.17
CA GLY A 26 -31.78 20.92 53.35
C GLY A 26 -33.21 20.52 53.00
N THR A 27 -33.83 19.73 53.88
CA THR A 27 -35.25 19.42 53.89
C THR A 27 -36.07 20.71 54.00
N ILE A 28 -36.96 21.03 53.06
CA ILE A 28 -38.25 21.70 53.33
C ILE A 28 -39.24 21.31 52.24
N ASN A 29 -40.26 20.58 52.67
CA ASN A 29 -41.52 20.40 51.99
C ASN A 29 -42.46 21.51 52.51
N ARG A 30 -42.89 22.47 51.68
CA ARG A 30 -44.05 23.32 51.99
C ARG A 30 -44.55 24.10 50.76
N LYS A 31 -45.84 23.89 50.47
CA LYS A 31 -46.72 24.78 49.70
C LYS A 31 -46.74 26.19 50.32
N PHE A 32 -46.91 27.23 49.51
CA PHE A 32 -47.76 28.45 49.69
C PHE A 32 -47.27 29.51 48.66
N HIS A 33 -48.02 29.78 47.59
CA HIS A 33 -48.90 30.95 47.43
C HIS A 33 -48.20 32.31 47.69
N LEU A 34 -47.95 33.05 46.61
CA LEU A 34 -47.87 34.51 46.64
C LEU A 34 -48.84 35.07 45.59
N ALA A 35 -49.85 35.79 46.08
CA ALA A 35 -50.62 36.75 45.32
C ALA A 35 -49.87 38.10 45.34
N GLY A 36 -49.93 38.84 44.23
CA GLY A 36 -49.39 40.20 44.11
C GLY A 36 -49.70 40.76 42.73
N ALA A 37 -50.74 41.59 42.64
CA ALA A 37 -51.28 42.18 41.43
C ALA A 37 -50.36 43.24 40.82
N PHE A 38 -50.25 43.30 39.48
CA PHE A 38 -50.10 44.54 38.72
C PHE A 38 -50.46 44.32 37.23
N ASN A 39 -51.02 45.36 36.63
CA ASN A 39 -51.93 45.33 35.49
C ASN A 39 -51.32 44.97 34.12
N GLY A 40 -52.13 44.25 33.32
CA GLY A 40 -52.24 44.45 31.88
C GLY A 40 -51.16 43.85 30.98
N SER A 41 -51.37 42.62 30.50
CA SER A 41 -51.07 42.22 29.11
C SER A 41 -51.50 40.77 28.85
N ALA A 42 -52.42 40.63 27.87
CA ALA A 42 -52.83 39.47 27.08
C ALA A 42 -52.87 38.04 27.71
N PRO A 43 -53.96 37.27 27.50
CA PRO A 43 -53.98 35.87 27.89
C PRO A 43 -53.01 35.08 27.01
N VAL A 44 -51.93 34.57 27.60
CA VAL A 44 -51.09 33.55 26.95
C VAL A 44 -51.98 32.31 26.79
N LYS A 45 -52.50 32.08 25.58
CA LYS A 45 -53.16 30.82 25.18
C LYS A 45 -52.11 29.71 25.13
N GLY A 46 -51.68 29.25 26.30
CA GLY A 46 -50.88 28.04 26.45
C GLY A 46 -51.79 26.82 26.34
N ARG A 47 -51.87 26.19 25.16
CA ARG A 47 -52.51 24.89 25.00
C ARG A 47 -51.75 23.87 25.86
N THR A 48 -52.38 23.31 26.88
CA THR A 48 -51.82 22.21 27.68
C THR A 48 -51.71 20.97 26.78
N LYS A 49 -50.50 20.61 26.39
CA LYS A 49 -50.26 19.41 25.56
C LYS A 49 -50.65 18.17 26.35
N THR A 50 -51.30 17.21 25.69
CA THR A 50 -51.55 15.89 26.28
C THR A 50 -50.23 15.12 26.39
N TYR A 51 -50.15 14.18 27.35
CA TYR A 51 -48.94 13.39 27.60
C TYR A 51 -48.40 12.72 26.32
N ASP A 52 -49.29 12.26 25.43
CA ASP A 52 -48.93 11.61 24.17
C ASP A 52 -48.33 12.57 23.12
N GLU A 53 -48.82 13.81 23.04
CA GLU A 53 -48.27 14.84 22.14
C GLU A 53 -46.85 15.23 22.57
N ALA A 54 -46.60 15.35 23.87
CA ALA A 54 -45.26 15.61 24.40
C ALA A 54 -44.30 14.44 24.15
N GLN A 55 -44.77 13.18 24.28
CA GLN A 55 -43.95 11.99 23.96
C GLN A 55 -43.60 11.92 22.47
N GLN A 56 -44.53 12.27 21.58
CA GLN A 56 -44.26 12.30 20.15
C GLN A 56 -43.27 13.40 19.75
N ASP A 57 -43.36 14.57 20.37
CA ASP A 57 -42.42 15.68 20.13
C ASP A 57 -41.01 15.36 20.63
N LEU A 58 -40.88 14.69 21.78
CA LEU A 58 -39.60 14.18 22.30
C LEU A 58 -39.00 13.12 21.36
N GLN A 59 -39.80 12.15 20.89
CA GLN A 59 -39.32 11.15 19.92
C GLN A 59 -38.92 11.76 18.58
N LYS A 60 -39.62 12.81 18.12
CA LYS A 60 -39.27 13.55 16.89
C LYS A 60 -37.98 14.35 17.10
N ALA A 61 -37.78 14.97 18.27
CA ALA A 61 -36.56 15.67 18.63
C ALA A 61 -35.35 14.72 18.75
N GLU A 62 -35.52 13.55 19.39
CA GLU A 62 -34.50 12.50 19.46
C GLU A 62 -34.10 11.99 18.06
N LYS A 63 -35.09 11.75 17.18
CA LYS A 63 -34.84 11.37 15.78
C LYS A 63 -34.13 12.47 14.99
N GLN A 64 -34.39 13.74 15.27
CA GLN A 64 -33.69 14.88 14.65
C GLN A 64 -32.26 15.05 15.17
N ILE A 65 -32.02 14.79 16.46
CA ILE A 65 -30.67 14.77 17.06
C ILE A 65 -29.85 13.61 16.46
N ALA A 66 -30.45 12.43 16.27
CA ALA A 66 -29.83 11.28 15.62
C ALA A 66 -29.54 11.49 14.12
N ARG A 67 -30.26 12.42 13.47
CA ARG A 67 -30.08 12.79 12.05
C ARG A 67 -28.99 13.84 11.81
N LYS A 68 -28.33 14.36 12.86
CA LYS A 68 -27.21 15.30 12.72
C LYS A 68 -26.11 14.67 11.84
N LYS A 69 -25.78 15.39 10.76
CA LYS A 69 -24.94 14.96 9.62
C LYS A 69 -23.65 14.26 10.09
N LYS A 70 -23.39 13.06 9.54
CA LYS A 70 -22.08 12.39 9.67
C LYS A 70 -20.98 13.35 9.16
N THR A 71 -20.21 13.92 10.08
CA THR A 71 -19.07 14.78 9.76
C THR A 71 -18.00 13.93 9.05
N LYS A 72 -17.52 14.37 7.89
CA LYS A 72 -16.44 13.68 7.16
C LYS A 72 -15.17 13.72 8.02
N VAL A 73 -14.82 12.61 8.67
CA VAL A 73 -13.61 12.52 9.49
C VAL A 73 -12.40 12.42 8.58
N LYS A 74 -11.39 13.29 8.76
CA LYS A 74 -10.15 13.24 8.00
C LYS A 74 -9.35 11.99 8.39
N VAL A 75 -8.89 11.24 7.39
CA VAL A 75 -8.09 10.01 7.57
C VAL A 75 -6.61 10.35 7.42
N ILE A 76 -5.82 10.06 8.45
CA ILE A 76 -4.38 10.37 8.51
C ILE A 76 -3.57 9.08 8.31
N PRO A 77 -2.58 9.07 7.40
CA PRO A 77 -1.72 7.92 7.18
C PRO A 77 -0.64 7.80 8.27
N ILE A 78 -0.62 6.67 8.98
CA ILE A 78 0.38 6.37 10.02
C ILE A 78 1.33 5.27 9.57
N TYR A 79 2.58 5.33 10.04
CA TYR A 79 3.60 4.31 9.82
C TYR A 79 4.39 4.08 11.11
N ARG A 80 5.21 3.02 11.14
CA ARG A 80 6.08 2.69 12.29
C ARG A 80 7.21 3.70 12.42
N ASN A 81 7.62 4.00 13.65
CA ASN A 81 8.70 4.93 13.97
C ASN A 81 8.45 6.35 13.45
N MET A 82 7.19 6.79 13.49
CA MET A 82 6.82 8.14 13.08
C MET A 82 7.27 9.17 14.11
N LEU A 83 7.81 10.29 13.64
CA LEU A 83 8.23 11.41 14.50
C LEU A 83 7.03 12.25 14.94
N VAL A 84 7.09 12.82 16.13
CA VAL A 84 6.06 13.74 16.63
C VAL A 84 5.89 14.94 15.70
N SER A 85 6.99 15.47 15.15
CA SER A 85 6.97 16.53 14.14
C SER A 85 6.21 16.14 12.87
N GLN A 86 6.36 14.89 12.41
CA GLN A 86 5.64 14.40 11.23
C GLN A 86 4.14 14.29 11.49
N ILE A 87 3.73 13.91 12.71
CA ILE A 87 2.31 13.87 13.11
C ILE A 87 1.74 15.29 13.18
N ALA A 88 2.50 16.24 13.71
CA ALA A 88 2.13 17.66 13.75
C ALA A 88 1.89 18.21 12.33
N THR A 89 2.83 17.96 11.40
CA THR A 89 2.70 18.37 9.99
C THR A 89 1.48 17.73 9.30
N GLN A 90 1.20 16.45 9.55
CA GLN A 90 0.04 15.78 8.94
C GLN A 90 -1.30 16.22 9.52
N THR A 91 -1.34 16.57 10.81
CA THR A 91 -2.56 17.00 11.51
C THR A 91 -2.82 18.51 11.38
N GLY A 92 -1.81 19.28 10.96
CA GLY A 92 -1.85 20.74 10.93
C GLY A 92 -1.90 21.38 12.32
N ARG A 93 -1.35 20.72 13.33
CA ARG A 93 -1.32 21.17 14.73
C ARG A 93 0.11 21.48 15.16
N THR A 94 0.26 22.24 16.25
CA THR A 94 1.57 22.49 16.87
C THR A 94 2.09 21.22 17.55
N VAL A 95 3.41 21.13 17.71
CA VAL A 95 4.08 20.00 18.37
C VAL A 95 3.58 19.83 19.81
N ASP A 96 3.37 20.93 20.54
CA ASP A 96 2.94 20.91 21.94
C ASP A 96 1.56 20.24 22.09
N ASN A 97 0.61 20.57 21.22
CA ASN A 97 -0.72 19.93 21.21
C ASN A 97 -0.66 18.41 20.96
N ILE A 98 0.35 17.95 20.20
CA ILE A 98 0.57 16.51 19.97
C ILE A 98 1.21 15.87 21.20
N LEU A 99 2.15 16.55 21.85
CA LEU A 99 2.80 16.07 23.07
C LEU A 99 1.78 15.93 24.21
N ASP A 100 0.90 16.91 24.40
CA ASP A 100 -0.19 16.83 25.37
C ASP A 100 -1.08 15.61 25.10
N ALA A 101 -1.51 15.43 23.85
CA ALA A 101 -2.32 14.28 23.45
C ALA A 101 -1.60 12.93 23.64
N LEU A 102 -0.27 12.91 23.47
CA LEU A 102 0.55 11.72 23.69
C LEU A 102 0.66 11.36 25.18
N GLU A 103 0.79 12.35 26.06
CA GLU A 103 0.81 12.13 27.51
C GLU A 103 -0.50 11.50 27.99
N TYR A 104 -1.64 11.96 27.47
CA TYR A 104 -2.94 11.33 27.76
C TYR A 104 -3.07 9.92 27.18
N ALA A 105 -2.54 9.69 25.97
CA ALA A 105 -2.64 8.40 25.30
C ALA A 105 -1.70 7.33 25.88
N ASN A 106 -0.57 7.74 26.48
CA ASN A 106 0.49 6.85 26.93
C ASN A 106 1.09 7.27 28.29
N SER A 107 0.53 6.72 29.37
CA SER A 107 0.99 7.02 30.74
C SER A 107 2.34 6.39 31.12
N ARG A 108 3.00 5.63 30.23
CA ARG A 108 4.24 4.88 30.56
C ARG A 108 5.53 5.53 30.07
N GLN A 109 5.46 6.42 29.08
CA GLN A 109 6.66 6.99 28.46
C GLN A 109 6.42 8.46 28.13
N ALA A 110 7.23 9.33 28.73
CA ALA A 110 7.24 10.74 28.41
C ALA A 110 8.03 10.98 27.11
N TYR A 111 7.37 11.58 26.13
CA TYR A 111 8.03 12.02 24.90
C TYR A 111 8.43 13.48 25.08
N ARG A 112 9.71 13.80 24.86
CA ARG A 112 10.23 15.17 25.02
C ARG A 112 10.74 15.71 23.69
N GLY A 113 10.01 16.67 23.14
CA GLY A 113 10.39 17.42 21.94
C GLY A 113 9.95 16.77 20.62
N GLY A 114 9.91 17.59 19.56
CA GLY A 114 9.33 17.18 18.27
C GLY A 114 10.12 16.12 17.48
N LYS A 115 11.39 15.86 17.83
CA LYS A 115 12.25 14.88 17.15
C LYS A 115 12.17 13.46 17.74
N THR A 116 11.33 13.22 18.75
CA THR A 116 11.18 11.87 19.31
C THR A 116 10.39 10.98 18.36
N ALA A 117 10.91 9.78 18.10
CA ALA A 117 10.21 8.75 17.33
C ALA A 117 9.29 7.93 18.23
N ILE A 118 8.07 7.67 17.77
CA ILE A 118 7.11 6.81 18.44
C ILE A 118 7.16 5.43 17.79
N TYR A 119 7.62 4.43 18.55
CA TYR A 119 7.79 3.06 18.07
C TYR A 119 6.45 2.30 18.00
N ASP A 120 5.58 2.49 19.00
CA ASP A 120 4.31 1.76 19.09
C ASP A 120 3.20 2.45 18.27
N VAL A 121 2.74 1.74 17.23
CA VAL A 121 1.64 2.16 16.36
C VAL A 121 0.35 2.37 17.15
N LYS A 122 0.12 1.60 18.22
CA LYS A 122 -1.10 1.72 19.05
C LYS A 122 -1.16 3.06 19.78
N VAL A 123 -0.01 3.57 20.22
CA VAL A 123 0.08 4.88 20.88
C VAL A 123 -0.30 5.99 19.89
N ILE A 124 0.20 5.92 18.66
CA ILE A 124 -0.14 6.87 17.59
C ILE A 124 -1.65 6.82 17.29
N GLN A 125 -2.23 5.63 17.19
CA GLN A 125 -3.68 5.46 16.96
C GLN A 125 -4.53 6.08 18.06
N LYS A 126 -4.16 5.86 19.34
CA LYS A 126 -4.86 6.45 20.49
C LYS A 126 -4.77 7.97 20.48
N THR A 127 -3.57 8.50 20.23
CA THR A 127 -3.30 9.95 20.14
C THR A 127 -4.16 10.60 19.04
N LEU A 128 -4.18 10.00 17.85
CA LEU A 128 -5.01 10.51 16.75
C LEU A 128 -6.51 10.40 17.04
N THR A 129 -6.94 9.34 17.75
CA THR A 129 -8.33 9.19 18.17
C THR A 129 -8.73 10.29 19.16
N PHE A 130 -7.84 10.65 20.09
CA PHE A 130 -8.04 11.78 21.01
C PHE A 130 -8.15 13.11 20.27
N LEU A 131 -7.35 13.30 19.22
CA LEU A 131 -7.38 14.48 18.35
C LEU A 131 -8.57 14.49 17.37
N GLY A 132 -9.42 13.45 17.36
CA GLY A 132 -10.61 13.36 16.50
C GLY A 132 -10.35 12.89 15.08
N TYR A 133 -9.20 12.29 14.80
CA TYR A 133 -8.81 11.77 13.50
C TYR A 133 -8.95 10.25 13.41
N ARG A 134 -9.13 9.73 12.18
CA ARG A 134 -9.05 8.29 11.90
C ARG A 134 -7.69 7.98 11.29
N SER A 135 -7.04 6.92 11.76
CA SER A 135 -5.72 6.51 11.27
C SER A 135 -5.82 5.39 10.23
N ARG A 136 -4.99 5.44 9.19
CA ARG A 136 -4.79 4.34 8.22
C ARG A 136 -3.32 3.94 8.21
N ILE A 137 -3.00 2.66 8.38
CA ILE A 137 -1.62 2.18 8.40
C ILE A 137 -1.09 2.11 6.95
N ILE A 138 0.08 2.71 6.70
CA ILE A 138 0.81 2.66 5.42
C ILE A 138 2.26 2.23 5.69
N ALA A 139 2.95 1.70 4.68
CA ALA A 139 4.40 1.53 4.72
C ALA A 139 5.09 2.90 4.84
N ASN A 140 6.22 2.96 5.55
CA ASN A 140 6.96 4.22 5.70
C ASN A 140 7.37 4.75 4.31
N PRO A 141 6.91 5.96 3.92
CA PRO A 141 7.20 6.52 2.61
C PRO A 141 8.70 6.69 2.34
N GLU A 142 9.51 7.01 3.36
CA GLU A 142 10.97 7.15 3.18
C GLU A 142 11.63 5.81 2.84
N MET A 143 11.21 4.73 3.52
CA MET A 143 11.73 3.38 3.21
C MET A 143 11.22 2.84 1.87
N ALA A 144 10.05 3.29 1.42
CA ALA A 144 9.50 2.89 0.14
C ALA A 144 10.25 3.51 -1.06
N VAL A 145 10.80 4.72 -0.89
CA VAL A 145 11.65 5.36 -1.90
C VAL A 145 13.00 4.64 -1.97
N ALA A 146 13.65 4.39 -0.83
CA ALA A 146 14.93 3.66 -0.79
C ALA A 146 14.83 2.26 -1.43
N LYS A 147 13.73 1.53 -1.20
CA LYS A 147 13.52 0.21 -1.82
C LYS A 147 13.24 0.27 -3.33
N LYS A 148 12.66 1.35 -3.84
CA LYS A 148 12.42 1.49 -5.29
C LYS A 148 13.72 1.71 -6.04
N GLU A 149 14.64 2.50 -5.49
CA GLU A 149 15.93 2.80 -6.11
C GLU A 149 16.88 1.59 -6.14
N GLU A 150 16.78 0.67 -5.19
CA GLU A 150 17.57 -0.57 -5.22
C GLU A 150 17.04 -1.63 -6.20
N SER A 151 15.77 -1.54 -6.59
CA SER A 151 15.08 -2.61 -7.33
C SER A 151 15.21 -2.58 -8.86
N SER A 152 15.89 -1.58 -9.44
CA SER A 152 16.05 -1.45 -10.90
C SER A 152 17.53 -1.33 -11.31
N LYS A 153 18.38 -2.26 -10.84
CA LYS A 153 19.74 -2.40 -11.36
C LYS A 153 19.77 -3.42 -12.48
N ASP A 154 19.09 -3.10 -13.58
CA ASP A 154 19.16 -3.92 -14.79
C ASP A 154 20.50 -3.68 -15.50
N ILE A 155 21.02 -4.72 -16.15
CA ILE A 155 22.26 -4.63 -16.91
C ILE A 155 21.94 -3.96 -18.24
N GLU A 156 22.36 -2.71 -18.39
CA GLU A 156 22.25 -1.99 -19.65
C GLU A 156 23.47 -2.25 -20.55
N PRO A 157 23.29 -2.28 -21.89
CA PRO A 157 24.40 -2.35 -22.83
C PRO A 157 25.38 -1.19 -22.60
N GLN A 158 26.68 -1.49 -22.62
CA GLN A 158 27.72 -0.45 -22.52
C GLN A 158 27.61 0.53 -23.71
N PRO A 159 27.93 1.81 -23.50
CA PRO A 159 28.01 2.77 -24.60
C PRO A 159 29.09 2.32 -25.62
N PRO A 160 28.95 2.73 -26.90
CA PRO A 160 29.91 2.38 -27.92
C PRO A 160 31.32 2.87 -27.54
N PRO A 161 32.36 2.04 -27.70
CA PRO A 161 33.73 2.39 -27.33
C PRO A 161 34.31 3.47 -28.24
N ASP A 162 35.28 4.23 -27.72
CA ASP A 162 36.05 5.22 -28.49
C ASP A 162 36.80 4.53 -29.66
N PRO A 163 36.85 5.14 -30.86
CA PRO A 163 37.53 4.57 -32.02
C PRO A 163 39.01 4.24 -31.79
N SER A 164 39.67 4.89 -30.84
CA SER A 164 41.08 4.64 -30.49
C SER A 164 41.34 3.28 -29.83
N VAL A 165 40.30 2.64 -29.24
CA VAL A 165 40.41 1.38 -28.50
C VAL A 165 39.90 0.18 -29.33
N LEU A 166 39.48 0.40 -30.58
CA LEU A 166 38.93 -0.65 -31.43
C LEU A 166 40.01 -1.66 -31.86
N VAL A 167 39.75 -2.94 -31.59
CA VAL A 167 40.60 -4.07 -32.00
C VAL A 167 39.99 -4.79 -33.20
N ARG A 168 40.83 -5.32 -34.10
CA ARG A 168 40.36 -6.13 -35.24
C ARG A 168 39.71 -7.43 -34.75
N ARG A 169 38.43 -7.61 -35.07
CA ARG A 169 37.68 -8.84 -34.83
C ARG A 169 37.73 -9.77 -36.05
N PRO A 170 37.79 -11.11 -35.88
CA PRO A 170 37.63 -12.03 -36.99
C PRO A 170 36.24 -11.86 -37.62
N PRO A 171 36.10 -11.98 -38.95
CA PRO A 171 34.81 -11.86 -39.60
C PRO A 171 33.92 -13.06 -39.25
N VAL A 172 32.63 -12.78 -39.04
CA VAL A 172 31.59 -13.79 -38.81
C VAL A 172 30.75 -13.92 -40.07
N VAL A 173 30.72 -15.12 -40.64
CA VAL A 173 30.05 -15.43 -41.92
C VAL A 173 28.93 -16.43 -41.67
N THR A 174 27.69 -16.03 -41.95
CA THR A 174 26.52 -16.92 -41.87
C THR A 174 26.19 -17.44 -43.27
N ILE A 175 26.10 -18.76 -43.44
CA ILE A 175 25.68 -19.35 -44.73
C ILE A 175 24.16 -19.57 -44.71
N MET A 176 23.47 -18.98 -45.68
CA MET A 176 22.02 -19.04 -45.83
C MET A 176 21.64 -19.58 -47.21
N GLY A 177 20.48 -20.25 -47.31
CA GLY A 177 19.98 -20.77 -48.59
C GLY A 177 18.95 -21.89 -48.43
N HIS A 178 18.31 -22.28 -49.54
CA HIS A 178 17.26 -23.30 -49.58
C HIS A 178 17.76 -24.69 -49.13
N VAL A 179 16.84 -25.59 -48.79
CA VAL A 179 17.15 -27.00 -48.45
C VAL A 179 17.84 -27.66 -49.67
N ASP A 180 18.75 -28.60 -49.44
CA ASP A 180 19.48 -29.37 -50.47
C ASP A 180 20.47 -28.61 -51.38
N HIS A 181 20.75 -27.34 -51.12
CA HIS A 181 21.79 -26.58 -51.85
C HIS A 181 23.22 -26.89 -51.39
N GLY A 182 23.45 -27.96 -50.61
CA GLY A 182 24.79 -28.38 -50.19
C GLY A 182 25.50 -27.42 -49.21
N LYS A 183 24.76 -26.56 -48.48
CA LYS A 183 25.33 -25.61 -47.49
C LYS A 183 26.21 -26.32 -46.47
N THR A 184 25.69 -27.38 -45.87
CA THR A 184 26.39 -28.16 -44.85
C THR A 184 27.55 -28.95 -45.46
N THR A 185 27.41 -29.46 -46.68
CA THR A 185 28.48 -30.13 -47.43
C THR A 185 29.67 -29.20 -47.69
N LEU A 186 29.41 -27.93 -48.02
CA LEU A 186 30.46 -26.92 -48.16
C LEU A 186 31.16 -26.64 -46.81
N LEU A 187 30.40 -26.54 -45.73
CA LEU A 187 30.97 -26.31 -44.40
C LEU A 187 31.77 -27.53 -43.90
N ASP A 188 31.34 -28.74 -44.25
CA ASP A 188 32.04 -29.99 -43.94
C ASP A 188 33.38 -30.09 -44.68
N ALA A 189 33.43 -29.72 -45.96
CA ALA A 189 34.68 -29.63 -46.71
C ALA A 189 35.64 -28.61 -46.10
N LEU A 190 35.13 -27.47 -45.61
CA LEU A 190 35.95 -26.46 -44.93
C LEU A 190 36.46 -26.91 -43.55
N ARG A 191 35.74 -27.81 -42.88
CA ARG A 191 36.11 -28.37 -41.58
C ARG A 191 37.00 -29.61 -41.68
N ASN A 192 37.12 -30.22 -42.86
CA ASN A 192 37.62 -31.60 -43.05
C ASN A 192 36.84 -32.61 -42.17
N THR A 193 35.53 -32.40 -42.02
CA THR A 193 34.61 -33.26 -41.26
C THR A 193 33.50 -33.79 -42.15
N ASN A 194 32.74 -34.79 -41.67
CA ASN A 194 31.55 -35.29 -42.36
C ASN A 194 30.37 -35.33 -41.38
N VAL A 195 29.89 -34.15 -41.00
CA VAL A 195 28.76 -33.97 -40.08
C VAL A 195 27.44 -34.31 -40.77
N VAL A 196 27.30 -34.05 -42.07
CA VAL A 196 26.11 -34.40 -42.85
C VAL A 196 25.76 -35.89 -42.76
N ALA A 197 26.77 -36.77 -42.78
CA ALA A 197 26.57 -38.21 -42.67
C ALA A 197 26.17 -38.67 -41.26
N GLN A 198 26.41 -37.85 -40.24
CA GLN A 198 26.09 -38.15 -38.84
C GLN A 198 24.74 -37.56 -38.39
N GLU A 199 24.22 -36.56 -39.10
CA GLU A 199 22.94 -35.92 -38.79
C GLU A 199 21.74 -36.76 -39.29
N PHE A 200 20.72 -36.91 -38.44
CA PHE A 200 19.52 -37.67 -38.78
C PHE A 200 18.77 -37.03 -39.96
N GLY A 201 18.68 -37.78 -41.06
CA GLY A 201 18.01 -37.33 -42.29
C GLY A 201 18.89 -36.51 -43.23
N GLY A 202 20.21 -36.42 -42.99
CA GLY A 202 21.15 -35.74 -43.91
C GLY A 202 20.94 -34.23 -44.03
N ILE A 203 20.22 -33.63 -43.07
CA ILE A 203 19.92 -32.20 -43.02
C ILE A 203 20.37 -31.59 -41.70
N THR A 204 20.87 -30.36 -41.77
CA THR A 204 21.24 -29.60 -40.58
C THR A 204 20.02 -29.06 -39.87
N GLN A 205 19.83 -29.52 -38.64
CA GLN A 205 18.70 -29.13 -37.77
C GLN A 205 19.12 -28.10 -36.71
N HIS A 206 20.40 -28.08 -36.35
CA HIS A 206 20.93 -27.23 -35.28
C HIS A 206 21.75 -26.04 -35.85
N ILE A 207 21.73 -24.89 -35.17
CA ILE A 207 22.70 -23.83 -35.45
C ILE A 207 24.05 -24.25 -34.88
N GLY A 208 25.06 -24.31 -35.73
CA GLY A 208 26.44 -24.59 -35.32
C GLY A 208 27.37 -23.43 -35.66
N ALA A 209 28.29 -23.10 -34.77
CA ALA A 209 29.36 -22.14 -35.02
C ALA A 209 30.72 -22.84 -34.98
N PHE A 210 31.61 -22.48 -35.90
CA PHE A 210 32.96 -23.02 -35.94
C PHE A 210 33.94 -22.01 -36.51
N SER A 211 35.21 -22.14 -36.15
CA SER A 211 36.26 -21.25 -36.63
C SER A 211 37.26 -22.01 -37.49
N VAL A 212 37.54 -21.48 -38.68
CA VAL A 212 38.52 -22.03 -39.62
C VAL A 212 39.71 -21.09 -39.69
N LYS A 213 40.92 -21.65 -39.55
CA LYS A 213 42.18 -20.93 -39.76
C LYS A 213 42.55 -21.01 -41.24
N LEU A 214 42.73 -19.87 -41.88
CA LEU A 214 43.19 -19.81 -43.26
C LEU A 214 44.71 -19.98 -43.32
N PRO A 215 45.27 -20.41 -44.46
CA PRO A 215 46.72 -20.45 -44.68
C PRO A 215 47.40 -19.08 -44.53
N SER A 216 46.64 -17.99 -44.69
CA SER A 216 47.08 -16.61 -44.46
C SER A 216 47.20 -16.21 -42.97
N GLY A 217 46.89 -17.11 -42.04
CA GLY A 217 46.95 -16.88 -40.59
C GLY A 217 45.70 -16.23 -39.99
N ASN A 218 44.78 -15.73 -40.81
CA ASN A 218 43.52 -15.17 -40.35
C ASN A 218 42.52 -16.27 -39.96
N THR A 219 41.71 -15.99 -38.94
CA THR A 219 40.63 -16.90 -38.50
C THR A 219 39.28 -16.33 -38.94
N ILE A 220 38.42 -17.18 -39.51
CA ILE A 220 37.05 -16.83 -39.90
C ILE A 220 36.09 -17.71 -39.12
N SER A 221 35.06 -17.12 -38.52
CA SER A 221 34.01 -17.85 -37.81
C SER A 221 32.79 -18.01 -38.71
N PHE A 222 32.39 -19.25 -38.95
CA PHE A 222 31.23 -19.60 -39.76
C PHE A 222 30.05 -20.00 -38.86
N LEU A 223 28.87 -19.51 -39.22
CA LEU A 223 27.59 -19.87 -38.60
C LEU A 223 26.74 -20.64 -39.62
N ASP A 224 26.44 -21.89 -39.28
CA ASP A 224 25.56 -22.74 -40.05
C ASP A 224 24.10 -22.52 -39.63
N THR A 225 23.20 -22.35 -40.60
CA THR A 225 21.77 -22.14 -40.35
C THR A 225 20.90 -23.11 -41.13
N PRO A 226 19.85 -23.68 -40.51
CA PRO A 226 18.95 -24.60 -41.18
C PRO A 226 18.16 -23.93 -42.32
N GLY A 227 18.04 -24.65 -43.44
CA GLY A 227 17.38 -24.17 -44.66
C GLY A 227 15.85 -24.32 -44.67
N HIS A 228 15.27 -25.13 -43.78
CA HIS A 228 13.84 -25.43 -43.81
C HIS A 228 12.99 -24.23 -43.35
N ALA A 229 11.81 -24.05 -43.95
CA ALA A 229 10.92 -22.91 -43.68
C ALA A 229 10.53 -22.80 -42.19
N ALA A 230 10.42 -23.95 -41.50
CA ALA A 230 10.15 -24.05 -40.07
C ALA A 230 11.17 -23.32 -39.18
N PHE A 231 12.39 -23.07 -39.66
CA PHE A 231 13.47 -22.47 -38.89
C PHE A 231 13.78 -21.02 -39.28
N SER A 232 12.79 -20.30 -39.82
CA SER A 232 12.94 -18.88 -40.19
C SER A 232 13.40 -18.00 -39.01
N HIS A 233 12.96 -18.32 -37.80
CA HIS A 233 13.36 -17.61 -36.58
C HIS A 233 14.84 -17.82 -36.22
N MET A 234 15.40 -19.00 -36.53
CA MET A 234 16.83 -19.30 -36.34
C MET A 234 17.70 -18.55 -37.34
N ARG A 235 17.24 -18.43 -38.59
CA ARG A 235 17.91 -17.61 -39.61
C ARG A 235 17.95 -16.12 -39.26
N ALA A 236 16.86 -15.58 -38.71
CA ALA A 236 16.83 -14.19 -38.25
C ALA A 236 17.90 -13.91 -37.18
N ARG A 237 18.08 -14.83 -36.23
CA ARG A 237 19.13 -14.69 -35.20
C ARG A 237 20.54 -14.67 -35.79
N GLY A 238 20.80 -15.46 -36.83
CA GLY A 238 22.09 -15.49 -37.51
C GLY A 238 22.40 -14.24 -38.34
N HIS A 239 21.42 -13.38 -38.63
CA HIS A 239 21.62 -12.08 -39.28
C HIS A 239 22.05 -11.00 -38.28
N HIS A 240 21.52 -11.04 -37.05
CA HIS A 240 21.79 -10.06 -36.00
C HIS A 240 23.18 -10.22 -35.35
N SER A 241 23.97 -11.22 -35.73
CA SER A 241 25.32 -11.44 -35.18
C SER A 241 26.41 -10.53 -35.79
N GLN A 242 26.09 -9.72 -36.82
CA GLN A 242 27.06 -8.88 -37.53
C GLN A 242 27.20 -7.44 -37.01
N THR A 243 26.30 -6.99 -36.12
CA THR A 243 26.40 -5.68 -35.45
C THR A 243 27.31 -5.81 -34.24
#